data_AF-A0A2V6DZW8-F1
#
_entry.id   AF-A0A2V6DZW8-F1
#
_cell.length_a   1.000
_cell.length_b   1.000
_cell.length_c   1.000
_cell.angle_alpha   90.00
_cell.angle_beta   90.00
_cell.angle_gamma   90.00
#
_symmetry.space_group_name_H-M   'P 1'
#
loop_
_entity.id
_entity.type
_entity.pdbx_description
1 polymer ?
#
loop_
_entity_poly.entity_id
_entity_poly.type
_entity_poly.pdbx_seq_one_letter_code
_entity_poly.pdbx_strand_id
1 'polypeptide(L)'
;MTRSDLPALTIAELQSLLRRKEISPREVIDALRARIENVEPKIDAYLSIDFDAAAKEADKADVDLPLGGVPIAIKDIVNVKGQPCTCGSKILANYRSPYDATVIQKLRAAGAVPFGKTNMDEFAMGSSTENSSVKVTRNPWDMSRVPGGSSGGSAAAVAADAAFGGLGTDTGGSIRQPASLCGIVGVKPSYGRVSRFGLVAFASSLDQVGPLTKTVRDSALIMNAMAGHDPQDSTSLNEPVPDYTKNLGRDLKGMRLGLPKEYMIEGIDPQVKSAVDTALR
;
A
#
# COMPACT_ATOMS: atom_id res chain seq x y z
N MET A 1 -2.52 -25.29 7.83
CA MET A 1 -2.16 -24.18 6.92
C MET A 1 -0.88 -24.58 6.22
N THR A 2 -0.87 -24.56 4.90
CA THR A 2 0.31 -24.86 4.08
C THR A 2 1.08 -23.58 3.78
N ARG A 3 2.35 -23.68 3.34
CA ARG A 3 3.13 -22.49 2.94
C ARG A 3 2.45 -21.71 1.80
N SER A 4 1.70 -22.37 0.92
CA SER A 4 0.93 -21.72 -0.15
C SER A 4 -0.25 -20.88 0.34
N ASP A 5 -0.72 -21.10 1.57
CA ASP A 5 -1.83 -20.33 2.15
C ASP A 5 -1.34 -19.03 2.82
N LEU A 6 -0.04 -18.92 3.12
CA LEU A 6 0.52 -17.77 3.84
C LEU A 6 0.23 -16.43 3.15
N PRO A 7 0.40 -16.27 1.83
CA PRO A 7 0.17 -14.98 1.18
C PRO A 7 -1.25 -14.46 1.31
N ALA A 8 -2.23 -15.32 1.58
CA ALA A 8 -3.63 -14.96 1.79
C ALA A 8 -3.90 -14.36 3.18
N LEU A 9 -3.01 -14.56 4.16
CA LEU A 9 -3.18 -14.02 5.50
C LEU A 9 -3.22 -12.49 5.52
N THR A 10 -3.85 -11.96 6.55
CA THR A 10 -3.75 -10.56 6.95
C THR A 10 -2.39 -10.28 7.60
N ILE A 11 -2.00 -9.01 7.70
CA ILE A 11 -0.77 -8.64 8.43
C ILE A 11 -0.90 -9.06 9.90
N ALA A 12 -2.06 -8.81 10.52
CA ALA A 12 -2.29 -9.18 11.91
C ALA A 12 -2.15 -10.70 12.18
N GLU A 13 -2.69 -11.55 11.30
CA GLU A 13 -2.54 -13.01 11.41
C GLU A 13 -1.08 -13.44 11.19
N LEU A 14 -0.44 -12.89 10.16
CA LEU A 14 0.96 -13.18 9.85
C LEU A 14 1.87 -12.87 11.04
N GLN A 15 1.71 -11.71 11.67
CA GLN A 15 2.47 -11.33 12.86
C GLN A 15 2.24 -12.26 14.04
N SER A 16 1.00 -12.74 14.23
CA SER A 16 0.73 -13.72 15.27
C SER A 16 1.54 -15.00 15.05
N LEU A 17 1.64 -15.49 13.82
CA LEU A 17 2.42 -16.68 13.50
C LEU A 17 3.94 -16.45 13.68
N LEU A 18 4.44 -15.30 13.22
CA LEU A 18 5.85 -14.92 13.35
C LEU A 18 6.29 -14.80 14.82
N ARG A 19 5.50 -14.14 15.67
CA ARG A 19 5.79 -14.00 17.11
C ARG A 19 5.73 -15.33 17.86
N ARG A 20 4.83 -16.23 17.46
CA ARG A 20 4.76 -17.61 17.98
C ARG A 20 5.86 -18.51 17.41
N LYS A 21 6.68 -18.00 16.48
CA LYS A 21 7.76 -18.73 15.79
C LYS A 21 7.27 -19.98 15.07
N GLU A 22 6.00 -19.97 14.63
CA GLU A 22 5.41 -21.04 13.82
C GLU A 22 5.86 -20.96 12.36
N ILE A 23 6.26 -19.77 11.92
CA ILE A 23 6.89 -19.48 10.64
C ILE A 23 8.01 -18.46 10.85
N SER A 24 8.95 -18.39 9.91
CA SER A 24 10.02 -17.39 9.87
C SER A 24 9.79 -16.31 8.80
N PRO A 25 10.34 -15.09 8.94
CA PRO A 25 10.26 -14.07 7.91
C PRO A 25 10.78 -14.53 6.53
N ARG A 26 11.80 -15.40 6.49
CA ARG A 26 12.29 -16.01 5.25
C ARG A 26 11.22 -16.86 4.58
N GLU A 27 10.55 -17.74 5.34
CA GLU A 27 9.47 -18.57 4.79
C GLU A 27 8.31 -17.73 4.24
N VAL A 28 8.07 -16.56 4.83
CA VAL A 28 7.07 -15.60 4.33
C VAL A 28 7.49 -15.03 2.97
N ILE A 29 8.75 -14.61 2.82
CA ILE A 29 9.28 -14.14 1.52
C ILE A 29 9.21 -15.24 0.47
N ASP A 30 9.59 -16.48 0.82
CA ASP A 30 9.57 -17.61 -0.12
C ASP A 30 8.13 -17.94 -0.58
N ALA A 31 7.17 -17.94 0.36
CA ALA A 31 5.76 -18.15 0.04
C ALA A 31 5.20 -17.02 -0.84
N LEU A 32 5.55 -15.77 -0.53
CA LEU A 32 5.14 -14.61 -1.29
C LEU A 32 5.74 -14.61 -2.71
N ARG A 33 7.01 -15.02 -2.84
CA ARG A 33 7.68 -15.22 -4.14
C ARG A 33 6.91 -16.21 -5.01
N ALA A 34 6.60 -17.40 -4.46
CA ALA A 34 5.87 -18.42 -5.19
C ALA A 34 4.48 -17.93 -5.64
N ARG A 35 3.80 -17.12 -4.82
CA ARG A 35 2.52 -16.49 -5.19
C ARG A 35 2.68 -15.46 -6.31
N ILE A 36 3.67 -14.58 -6.19
CA ILE A 36 3.95 -13.54 -7.20
C ILE A 36 4.29 -14.20 -8.54
N GLU A 37 5.17 -15.20 -8.57
CA GLU A 37 5.57 -15.89 -9.80
C GLU A 37 4.37 -16.52 -10.55
N ASN A 38 3.32 -16.93 -9.83
CA ASN A 38 2.10 -17.50 -10.42
C ASN A 38 1.10 -16.44 -10.94
N VAL A 39 1.00 -15.28 -10.28
CA VAL A 39 -0.05 -14.29 -10.57
C VAL A 39 0.45 -13.11 -11.40
N GLU A 40 1.69 -12.67 -11.17
CA GLU A 40 2.27 -11.50 -11.82
C GLU A 40 2.23 -11.54 -13.36
N PRO A 41 2.45 -12.70 -14.03
CA PRO A 41 2.32 -12.78 -15.49
C PRO A 41 0.92 -12.45 -16.04
N LYS A 42 -0.09 -12.37 -15.18
CA LYS A 42 -1.48 -12.06 -15.55
C LYS A 42 -1.88 -10.64 -15.16
N ILE A 43 -1.36 -10.10 -14.06
CA ILE A 43 -1.79 -8.80 -13.50
C ILE A 43 -0.82 -7.66 -13.73
N ASP A 44 0.46 -7.94 -13.96
CA ASP A 44 1.51 -6.93 -14.16
C ASP A 44 1.54 -5.82 -13.08
N ALA A 45 1.51 -6.21 -11.80
CA ALA A 45 1.45 -5.28 -10.67
C ALA A 45 2.81 -4.71 -10.23
N TYR A 46 3.93 -5.36 -10.54
CA TYR A 46 5.28 -4.99 -10.12
C TYR A 46 6.20 -4.58 -11.28
N LEU A 47 6.89 -3.45 -11.14
CA LEU A 47 7.94 -3.00 -12.07
C LEU A 47 9.29 -3.63 -11.78
N SER A 48 9.62 -3.86 -10.51
CA SER A 48 10.85 -4.56 -10.13
C SER A 48 10.71 -5.24 -8.79
N ILE A 49 11.38 -6.38 -8.62
CA ILE A 49 11.44 -7.13 -7.37
C ILE A 49 12.85 -7.69 -7.21
N ASP A 50 13.43 -7.53 -6.03
CA ASP A 50 14.68 -8.16 -5.63
C ASP A 50 14.41 -9.08 -4.44
N PHE A 51 14.07 -10.34 -4.75
CA PHE A 51 13.74 -11.33 -3.72
C PHE A 51 14.94 -11.66 -2.83
N ASP A 52 16.16 -11.60 -3.37
CA ASP A 52 17.37 -11.91 -2.60
C ASP A 52 17.68 -10.81 -1.58
N ALA A 53 17.47 -9.54 -1.95
CA ALA A 53 17.55 -8.42 -1.01
C ALA A 53 16.45 -8.51 0.06
N ALA A 54 15.20 -8.77 -0.34
CA ALA A 54 14.09 -8.91 0.59
C ALA A 54 14.30 -10.08 1.57
N ALA A 55 14.81 -11.20 1.08
CA ALA A 55 15.23 -12.34 1.87
C ALA A 55 16.32 -11.96 2.90
N LYS A 56 17.41 -11.32 2.47
CA LYS A 56 18.48 -10.88 3.39
C LYS A 56 17.99 -9.89 4.46
N GLU A 57 17.03 -9.04 4.12
CA GLU A 57 16.40 -8.13 5.07
C GLU A 57 15.48 -8.88 6.05
N ALA A 58 14.70 -9.85 5.56
CA ALA A 58 13.85 -10.71 6.37
C ALA A 58 14.63 -11.58 7.37
N ASP A 59 15.82 -12.09 7.02
CA ASP A 59 16.67 -12.87 7.95
C ASP A 59 17.10 -12.06 9.18
N LYS A 60 17.12 -10.73 9.05
CA LYS A 60 17.55 -9.80 10.10
C LYS A 60 16.36 -9.15 10.81
N ALA A 61 15.14 -9.46 10.40
CA ALA A 61 13.95 -8.83 10.94
C ALA A 61 13.69 -9.30 12.38
N ASP A 62 13.49 -8.34 13.27
CA ASP A 62 13.04 -8.60 14.63
C ASP A 62 11.52 -8.76 14.62
N VAL A 63 11.05 -10.00 14.82
CA VAL A 63 9.62 -10.37 14.80
C VAL A 63 8.82 -9.82 15.99
N ASP A 64 9.51 -9.35 17.05
CA ASP A 64 8.87 -8.75 18.22
C ASP A 64 8.47 -7.28 17.95
N LEU A 65 8.98 -6.67 16.88
CA LEU A 65 8.62 -5.31 16.48
C LEU A 65 7.19 -5.19 15.91
N PRO A 66 6.63 -3.96 15.84
CA PRO A 66 5.24 -3.73 15.43
C PRO A 66 4.85 -4.21 14.03
N LEU A 67 5.80 -4.37 13.10
CA LEU A 67 5.64 -4.97 11.76
C LEU A 67 6.77 -5.97 11.46
N GLY A 68 7.38 -6.53 12.51
CA GLY A 68 8.52 -7.44 12.43
C GLY A 68 8.37 -8.56 11.40
N GLY A 69 9.21 -8.55 10.37
CA GLY A 69 9.26 -9.58 9.32
C GLY A 69 8.15 -9.50 8.27
N VAL A 70 7.29 -8.47 8.29
CA VAL A 70 6.18 -8.32 7.35
C VAL A 70 6.68 -7.66 6.05
N PRO A 71 6.55 -8.31 4.88
CA PRO A 71 6.87 -7.70 3.60
C PRO A 71 5.82 -6.66 3.18
N ILE A 72 6.26 -5.45 2.83
CA ILE A 72 5.39 -4.34 2.38
C ILE A 72 5.77 -3.90 0.97
N ALA A 73 4.82 -3.98 0.04
CA ALA A 73 5.00 -3.57 -1.36
C ALA A 73 5.08 -2.04 -1.49
N ILE A 74 5.99 -1.50 -2.31
CA ILE A 74 6.24 -0.05 -2.36
C ILE A 74 5.93 0.52 -3.75
N LYS A 75 5.00 1.50 -3.85
CA LYS A 75 4.77 2.24 -5.09
C LYS A 75 6.06 2.85 -5.63
N ASP A 76 6.30 2.72 -6.94
CA ASP A 76 7.54 3.12 -7.60
C ASP A 76 7.78 4.64 -7.73
N ILE A 77 7.17 5.41 -6.85
CA ILE A 77 7.37 6.85 -6.65
C ILE A 77 8.01 7.16 -5.29
N VAL A 78 8.11 6.17 -4.41
CA VAL A 78 8.73 6.28 -3.08
C VAL A 78 10.16 5.78 -3.15
N ASN A 79 11.11 6.63 -2.74
CA ASN A 79 12.53 6.33 -2.77
C ASN A 79 12.90 5.25 -1.73
N VAL A 80 13.57 4.19 -2.19
CA VAL A 80 14.18 3.13 -1.35
C VAL A 80 15.63 3.01 -1.78
N LYS A 81 16.58 3.17 -0.85
CA LYS A 81 18.01 3.25 -1.13
C LYS A 81 18.49 2.01 -1.91
N GLY A 82 19.17 2.25 -3.02
CA GLY A 82 19.73 1.24 -3.92
C GLY A 82 18.71 0.61 -4.89
N GLN A 83 17.41 0.78 -4.65
CA GLN A 83 16.36 0.25 -5.53
C GLN A 83 15.99 1.26 -6.64
N PRO A 84 15.38 0.78 -7.74
CA PRO A 84 14.76 1.66 -8.73
C PRO A 84 13.66 2.54 -8.12
N CYS A 85 13.47 3.71 -8.72
CA CYS A 85 12.34 4.60 -8.45
C CYS A 85 11.99 5.32 -9.75
N THR A 86 11.37 4.59 -10.68
CA THR A 86 11.17 5.04 -12.06
C THR A 86 9.93 5.91 -12.23
N CYS A 87 9.05 5.95 -11.23
CA CYS A 87 7.76 6.62 -11.28
C CYS A 87 6.88 6.13 -12.44
N GLY A 88 7.04 4.87 -12.88
CA GLY A 88 6.38 4.34 -14.07
C GLY A 88 6.81 5.00 -15.38
N SER A 89 7.92 5.76 -15.37
CA SER A 89 8.40 6.57 -16.50
C SER A 89 9.67 6.02 -17.12
N LYS A 90 9.78 6.13 -18.45
CA LYS A 90 11.05 5.88 -19.16
C LYS A 90 12.14 6.91 -18.83
N ILE A 91 11.78 8.13 -18.41
CA ILE A 91 12.77 9.19 -18.12
C ILE A 91 13.64 8.84 -16.90
N LEU A 92 13.10 8.06 -15.96
CA LEU A 92 13.78 7.60 -14.75
C LEU A 92 14.11 6.10 -14.79
N ALA A 93 14.08 5.46 -15.97
CA ALA A 93 14.28 4.01 -16.10
C ALA A 93 15.61 3.51 -15.49
N ASN A 94 16.65 4.35 -15.51
CA ASN A 94 17.97 4.03 -14.96
C ASN A 94 18.23 4.67 -13.58
N TYR A 95 17.26 5.40 -13.02
CA TYR A 95 17.42 6.02 -11.71
C TYR A 95 17.35 4.97 -10.60
N ARG A 96 18.36 4.97 -9.73
CA ARG A 96 18.38 4.23 -8.47
C ARG A 96 18.49 5.22 -7.34
N SER A 97 17.66 5.05 -6.32
CA SER A 97 17.62 6.03 -5.24
C SER A 97 18.89 5.97 -4.39
N PRO A 98 19.56 7.11 -4.10
CA PRO A 98 20.70 7.14 -3.20
C PRO A 98 20.31 7.17 -1.71
N TYR A 99 19.02 7.26 -1.37
CA TYR A 99 18.52 7.45 -0.02
C TYR A 99 17.18 6.75 0.22
N ASP A 100 16.81 6.58 1.48
CA ASP A 100 15.47 6.11 1.87
C ASP A 100 14.55 7.30 2.12
N ALA A 101 13.32 7.23 1.59
CA ALA A 101 12.24 8.08 2.05
C ALA A 101 11.96 7.86 3.54
N THR A 102 11.46 8.88 4.24
CA THR A 102 11.21 8.79 5.69
C THR A 102 10.24 7.65 6.04
N VAL A 103 9.24 7.42 5.19
CA VAL A 103 8.29 6.31 5.38
C VAL A 103 8.98 4.94 5.34
N ILE A 104 10.02 4.78 4.53
CA ILE A 104 10.81 3.54 4.42
C ILE A 104 11.67 3.35 5.67
N GLN A 105 12.30 4.43 6.15
CA GLN A 105 13.08 4.40 7.40
C GLN A 105 12.19 4.01 8.58
N LYS A 106 10.98 4.59 8.68
CA LYS A 106 10.01 4.30 9.74
C LYS A 106 9.48 2.87 9.66
N LEU A 107 9.16 2.37 8.46
CA LEU A 107 8.74 0.97 8.27
C LEU A 107 9.83 -0.01 8.71
N ARG A 108 11.08 0.22 8.32
CA ARG A 108 12.22 -0.60 8.76
C ARG A 108 12.44 -0.54 10.27
N ALA A 109 12.30 0.65 10.87
CA ALA A 109 12.37 0.81 12.32
C ALA A 109 11.24 0.06 13.06
N ALA A 110 10.09 -0.13 12.41
CA ALA A 110 9.01 -0.99 12.89
C ALA A 110 9.23 -2.48 12.57
N GLY A 111 10.35 -2.87 11.98
CA GLY A 111 10.70 -4.25 11.64
C GLY A 111 10.10 -4.77 10.34
N ALA A 112 9.41 -3.93 9.57
CA ALA A 112 8.89 -4.33 8.26
C ALA A 112 10.03 -4.55 7.25
N VAL A 113 9.71 -5.27 6.16
CA VAL A 113 10.60 -5.51 5.03
C VAL A 113 10.02 -4.82 3.78
N PRO A 114 10.39 -3.55 3.50
CA PRO A 114 10.01 -2.89 2.25
C PRO A 114 10.58 -3.64 1.04
N PHE A 115 9.72 -4.15 0.17
CA PHE A 115 10.13 -4.94 -0.98
C PHE A 115 9.28 -4.60 -2.19
N GLY A 116 9.81 -4.84 -3.39
CA GLY A 116 9.06 -4.70 -4.64
C GLY A 116 8.66 -3.26 -4.97
N LYS A 117 8.83 -2.89 -6.23
CA LYS A 117 8.39 -1.62 -6.77
C LYS A 117 7.11 -1.86 -7.56
N THR A 118 5.96 -1.39 -7.07
CA THR A 118 4.68 -1.60 -7.74
C THR A 118 4.45 -0.59 -8.86
N ASN A 119 3.77 -1.03 -9.91
CA ASN A 119 3.43 -0.23 -11.08
C ASN A 119 2.40 0.86 -10.76
N MET A 120 2.37 1.86 -11.62
CA MET A 120 1.58 3.06 -11.45
C MET A 120 1.46 3.82 -12.77
N ASP A 121 0.47 4.72 -12.87
CA ASP A 121 0.50 5.73 -13.92
C ASP A 121 1.79 6.56 -13.84
N GLU A 122 2.35 6.90 -15.00
CA GLU A 122 3.58 7.69 -15.11
C GLU A 122 3.48 8.98 -14.27
N PHE A 123 4.44 9.19 -13.38
CA PHE A 123 4.49 10.31 -12.41
C PHE A 123 3.22 10.49 -11.56
N ALA A 124 2.50 9.40 -11.30
CA ALA A 124 1.24 9.37 -10.57
C ALA A 124 0.06 10.06 -11.28
N MET A 125 0.18 10.36 -12.57
CA MET A 125 -0.79 11.11 -13.36
C MET A 125 -1.72 10.18 -14.16
N GLY A 126 -2.77 9.71 -13.50
CA GLY A 126 -3.81 8.91 -14.14
C GLY A 126 -4.76 8.27 -13.15
N SER A 127 -5.71 7.51 -13.67
CA SER A 127 -6.78 6.88 -12.88
C SER A 127 -7.06 5.43 -13.31
N SER A 128 -6.12 4.82 -14.04
CA SER A 128 -6.23 3.43 -14.51
C SER A 128 -4.93 2.64 -14.51
N THR A 129 -3.76 3.27 -14.29
CA THR A 129 -2.43 2.64 -14.46
C THR A 129 -2.08 2.30 -15.92
N GLU A 130 -2.93 2.65 -16.88
CA GLU A 130 -2.66 2.46 -18.31
C GLU A 130 -1.61 3.45 -18.83
N ASN A 131 -1.41 4.60 -18.16
CA ASN A 131 -0.39 5.58 -18.54
C ASN A 131 1.02 5.19 -18.07
N SER A 132 1.21 4.02 -17.44
CA SER A 132 2.56 3.52 -17.18
C SER A 132 3.32 3.38 -18.50
N SER A 133 4.51 3.98 -18.60
CA SER A 133 5.33 3.84 -19.82
C SER A 133 5.99 2.46 -19.95
N VAL A 134 5.81 1.58 -18.97
CA VAL A 134 6.49 0.28 -18.88
C VAL A 134 5.54 -0.86 -19.23
N LYS A 135 4.40 -0.96 -18.52
CA LYS A 135 3.41 -2.04 -18.71
C LYS A 135 2.05 -1.69 -18.11
N VAL A 136 0.99 -2.36 -18.55
CA VAL A 136 -0.38 -2.12 -18.08
C VAL A 136 -0.76 -3.12 -16.99
N THR A 137 -1.06 -2.63 -15.79
CA THR A 137 -1.59 -3.47 -14.71
C THR A 137 -3.07 -3.78 -14.93
N ARG A 138 -3.51 -5.00 -14.60
CA ARG A 138 -4.89 -5.47 -14.74
C ARG A 138 -5.55 -5.71 -13.39
N ASN A 139 -6.88 -5.60 -13.34
CA ASN A 139 -7.65 -5.86 -12.14
C ASN A 139 -7.71 -7.37 -11.83
N PRO A 140 -7.31 -7.84 -10.63
CA PRO A 140 -7.34 -9.26 -10.29
C PRO A 140 -8.76 -9.88 -10.30
N TRP A 141 -9.81 -9.08 -10.13
CA TRP A 141 -11.20 -9.55 -10.18
C TRP A 141 -11.73 -9.75 -11.61
N ASP A 142 -11.17 -9.02 -12.57
CA ASP A 142 -11.51 -9.11 -14.00
C ASP A 142 -10.35 -8.52 -14.83
N MET A 143 -9.59 -9.39 -15.49
CA MET A 143 -8.37 -9.00 -16.23
C MET A 143 -8.65 -8.12 -17.47
N SER A 144 -9.92 -7.98 -17.87
CA SER A 144 -10.33 -7.03 -18.92
C SER A 144 -10.49 -5.59 -18.40
N ARG A 145 -10.42 -5.39 -17.08
CA ARG A 145 -10.67 -4.11 -16.41
C ARG A 145 -9.41 -3.53 -15.78
N VAL A 146 -9.47 -2.22 -15.57
CA VAL A 146 -8.43 -1.44 -14.91
C VAL A 146 -8.43 -1.68 -13.39
N PRO A 147 -7.26 -1.69 -12.74
CA PRO A 147 -7.12 -1.72 -11.28
C PRO A 147 -7.34 -0.34 -10.64
N GLY A 148 -7.62 0.68 -11.45
CA GLY A 148 -7.61 2.08 -11.04
C GLY A 148 -6.22 2.71 -11.11
N GLY A 149 -6.11 3.97 -10.68
CA GLY A 149 -4.86 4.70 -10.71
C GLY A 149 -4.78 5.88 -9.75
N SER A 150 -3.59 6.34 -9.41
CA SER A 150 -2.31 5.90 -9.96
C SER A 150 -1.60 4.82 -9.15
N SER A 151 -2.13 4.39 -8.00
CA SER A 151 -1.54 3.28 -7.23
C SER A 151 -2.09 1.90 -7.63
N GLY A 152 -2.41 1.69 -8.91
CA GLY A 152 -3.07 0.47 -9.37
C GLY A 152 -2.23 -0.79 -9.20
N GLY A 153 -0.91 -0.73 -9.38
CA GLY A 153 -0.01 -1.86 -9.06
C GLY A 153 -0.05 -2.23 -7.57
N SER A 154 -0.03 -1.25 -6.66
CA SER A 154 -0.17 -1.52 -5.22
C SER A 154 -1.51 -2.17 -4.89
N ALA A 155 -2.61 -1.69 -5.49
CA ALA A 155 -3.93 -2.23 -5.23
C ALA A 155 -4.11 -3.65 -5.78
N ALA A 156 -3.68 -3.87 -7.04
CA ALA A 156 -3.74 -5.17 -7.69
C ALA A 156 -2.88 -6.21 -6.95
N ALA A 157 -1.66 -5.84 -6.52
CA ALA A 157 -0.80 -6.75 -5.76
C ALA A 157 -1.46 -7.21 -4.45
N VAL A 158 -2.06 -6.30 -3.69
CA VAL A 158 -2.75 -6.64 -2.42
C VAL A 158 -4.00 -7.48 -2.68
N ALA A 159 -4.85 -7.09 -3.64
CA ALA A 159 -6.06 -7.84 -3.98
C ALA A 159 -5.79 -9.24 -4.54
N ALA A 160 -4.63 -9.43 -5.16
CA ALA A 160 -4.18 -10.71 -5.68
C ALA A 160 -3.43 -11.58 -4.65
N ASP A 161 -3.36 -11.19 -3.37
CA ASP A 161 -2.51 -11.83 -2.35
C ASP A 161 -1.02 -11.89 -2.75
N ALA A 162 -0.61 -11.05 -3.69
CA ALA A 162 0.77 -10.87 -4.12
C ALA A 162 1.50 -9.80 -3.28
N ALA A 163 0.84 -9.28 -2.24
CA ALA A 163 1.38 -8.45 -1.17
C ALA A 163 0.52 -8.62 0.09
N PHE A 164 1.13 -8.65 1.28
CA PHE A 164 0.39 -8.59 2.56
C PHE A 164 -0.21 -7.20 2.82
N GLY A 165 0.51 -6.17 2.38
CA GLY A 165 0.08 -4.79 2.32
C GLY A 165 1.02 -4.01 1.41
N GLY A 166 0.62 -2.81 1.03
CA GLY A 166 1.44 -1.94 0.20
C GLY A 166 1.30 -0.48 0.55
N LEU A 167 2.25 0.33 0.08
CA LEU A 167 2.14 1.78 0.06
C LEU A 167 1.65 2.26 -1.30
N GLY A 168 0.81 3.29 -1.28
CA GLY A 168 0.46 4.10 -2.44
C GLY A 168 0.62 5.58 -2.13
N THR A 169 0.25 6.40 -3.09
CA THR A 169 0.20 7.87 -2.94
C THR A 169 -1.12 8.38 -3.49
N ASP A 170 -1.72 9.36 -2.81
CA ASP A 170 -3.03 9.93 -3.17
C ASP A 170 -2.90 11.45 -3.28
N THR A 171 -3.05 11.95 -4.50
CA THR A 171 -3.09 13.38 -4.81
C THR A 171 -4.53 13.84 -5.07
N GLY A 172 -5.31 13.04 -5.79
CA GLY A 172 -6.71 13.32 -6.13
C GLY A 172 -7.64 12.11 -6.00
N GLY A 173 -7.24 11.06 -5.30
CA GLY A 173 -7.94 9.77 -5.24
C GLY A 173 -7.05 8.55 -5.47
N SER A 174 -5.76 8.76 -5.70
CA SER A 174 -4.85 7.73 -6.23
C SER A 174 -4.50 6.59 -5.27
N ILE A 175 -5.00 6.58 -4.03
CA ILE A 175 -5.05 5.40 -3.15
C ILE A 175 -6.48 4.86 -3.08
N ARG A 176 -7.44 5.75 -2.82
CA ARG A 176 -8.84 5.38 -2.54
C ARG A 176 -9.56 4.77 -3.74
N GLN A 177 -9.34 5.32 -4.94
CA GLN A 177 -9.98 4.83 -6.17
C GLN A 177 -9.44 3.45 -6.58
N PRO A 178 -8.11 3.19 -6.59
CA PRO A 178 -7.60 1.83 -6.81
C PRO A 178 -8.10 0.84 -5.75
N ALA A 179 -8.15 1.25 -4.48
CA ALA A 179 -8.67 0.41 -3.41
C ALA A 179 -10.15 0.05 -3.63
N SER A 180 -10.98 1.00 -4.07
CA SER A 180 -12.37 0.76 -4.44
C SER A 180 -12.50 -0.22 -5.61
N LEU A 181 -11.72 -0.06 -6.67
CA LEU A 181 -11.81 -0.90 -7.87
C LEU A 181 -11.23 -2.30 -7.67
N CYS A 182 -10.26 -2.46 -6.79
CA CYS A 182 -9.69 -3.75 -6.42
C CYS A 182 -10.33 -4.39 -5.18
N GLY A 183 -11.36 -3.77 -4.59
CA GLY A 183 -12.10 -4.35 -3.47
C GLY A 183 -11.29 -4.52 -2.18
N ILE A 184 -10.39 -3.57 -1.88
CA ILE A 184 -9.51 -3.59 -0.70
C ILE A 184 -9.63 -2.29 0.11
N VAL A 185 -8.92 -2.21 1.24
CA VAL A 185 -8.85 -0.99 2.05
C VAL A 185 -7.72 -0.09 1.57
N GLY A 186 -8.01 1.19 1.37
CA GLY A 186 -7.01 2.21 1.05
C GLY A 186 -7.25 3.48 1.83
N VAL A 187 -6.23 3.98 2.53
CA VAL A 187 -6.36 5.16 3.40
C VAL A 187 -5.44 6.27 2.89
N LYS A 188 -6.02 7.43 2.56
CA LYS A 188 -5.25 8.68 2.48
C LYS A 188 -5.35 9.39 3.84
N PRO A 189 -4.26 9.51 4.61
CA PRO A 189 -4.32 10.20 5.88
C PRO A 189 -4.45 11.73 5.69
N SER A 190 -4.59 12.45 6.80
CA SER A 190 -4.51 13.91 6.82
C SER A 190 -3.22 14.39 6.14
N TYR A 191 -3.28 15.49 5.41
CA TYR A 191 -2.08 16.12 4.87
C TYR A 191 -1.11 16.48 6.01
N GLY A 192 0.18 16.20 5.82
CA GLY A 192 1.22 16.33 6.85
C GLY A 192 1.27 15.23 7.92
N ARG A 193 0.31 14.28 7.96
CA ARG A 193 0.35 13.16 8.93
C ARG A 193 1.49 12.15 8.66
N VAL A 194 1.81 11.96 7.40
CA VAL A 194 2.94 11.13 6.92
C VAL A 194 3.88 12.06 6.16
N SER A 195 5.19 11.86 6.32
CA SER A 195 6.20 12.66 5.64
C SER A 195 6.18 12.42 4.13
N ARG A 196 6.45 13.49 3.38
CA ARG A 196 6.65 13.47 1.92
C ARG A 196 8.13 13.47 1.54
N PHE A 197 9.06 13.48 2.50
CA PHE A 197 10.48 13.37 2.19
C PHE A 197 10.79 12.03 1.53
N GLY A 198 11.37 12.09 0.32
CA GLY A 198 11.64 10.94 -0.54
C GLY A 198 10.45 10.40 -1.32
N LEU A 199 9.31 11.07 -1.29
CA LEU A 199 8.29 10.94 -2.32
C LEU A 199 8.69 11.81 -3.52
N VAL A 200 8.74 11.24 -4.73
CA VAL A 200 8.82 12.09 -5.94
C VAL A 200 7.53 12.89 -6.05
N ALA A 201 7.64 14.21 -6.01
CA ALA A 201 6.49 15.09 -5.91
C ALA A 201 5.68 15.12 -7.22
N PHE A 202 4.36 15.15 -7.09
CA PHE A 202 3.44 15.46 -8.18
C PHE A 202 2.76 16.82 -7.91
N ALA A 203 1.94 16.92 -6.86
CA ALA A 203 1.35 18.18 -6.41
C ALA A 203 1.56 18.34 -4.89
N SER A 204 2.60 19.11 -4.53
CA SER A 204 3.11 19.16 -3.16
C SER A 204 2.08 19.52 -2.07
N SER A 205 1.04 20.29 -2.39
CA SER A 205 -0.02 20.67 -1.45
C SER A 205 -1.11 19.60 -1.28
N LEU A 206 -1.07 18.52 -2.05
CA LEU A 206 -2.11 17.48 -2.11
C LEU A 206 -1.54 16.09 -1.82
N ASP A 207 -0.33 15.82 -2.28
CA ASP A 207 0.31 14.51 -2.20
C ASP A 207 0.34 13.97 -0.77
N GLN A 208 -0.08 12.72 -0.61
CA GLN A 208 0.14 12.01 0.64
C GLN A 208 0.35 10.52 0.46
N VAL A 209 1.32 9.95 1.20
CA VAL A 209 1.56 8.51 1.27
C VAL A 209 0.51 7.85 2.17
N GLY A 210 0.06 6.66 1.81
CA GLY A 210 -0.92 5.92 2.60
C GLY A 210 -0.93 4.42 2.30
N PRO A 211 -1.52 3.59 3.18
CA PRO A 211 -1.52 2.14 3.02
C PRO A 211 -2.64 1.67 2.08
N LEU A 212 -2.39 0.54 1.43
CA LEU A 212 -3.37 -0.33 0.79
C LEU A 212 -3.26 -1.72 1.44
N THR A 213 -4.36 -2.25 1.98
CA THR A 213 -4.37 -3.50 2.77
C THR A 213 -5.66 -4.28 2.59
N LYS A 214 -5.63 -5.56 2.97
CA LYS A 214 -6.81 -6.44 2.93
C LYS A 214 -7.86 -6.06 3.99
N THR A 215 -7.42 -5.54 5.13
CA THR A 215 -8.30 -5.19 6.25
C THR A 215 -8.04 -3.79 6.79
N VAL A 216 -9.03 -3.24 7.51
CA VAL A 216 -8.92 -1.95 8.22
C VAL A 216 -7.87 -2.04 9.33
N ARG A 217 -7.78 -3.18 10.01
CA ARG A 217 -6.78 -3.42 11.06
C ARG A 217 -5.36 -3.32 10.51
N ASP A 218 -5.10 -3.92 9.36
CA ASP A 218 -3.78 -3.88 8.73
C ASP A 218 -3.40 -2.46 8.28
N SER A 219 -4.37 -1.69 7.75
CA SER A 219 -4.16 -0.27 7.45
C SER A 219 -3.77 0.52 8.71
N ALA A 220 -4.42 0.25 9.84
CA ALA A 220 -4.09 0.89 11.11
C ALA A 220 -2.68 0.52 11.61
N LEU A 221 -2.25 -0.74 11.45
CA LEU A 221 -0.90 -1.19 11.81
C LEU A 221 0.19 -0.48 10.97
N ILE A 222 -0.01 -0.38 9.66
CA ILE A 222 0.92 0.36 8.78
C ILE A 222 0.93 1.86 9.12
N MET A 223 -0.25 2.45 9.37
CA MET A 223 -0.35 3.86 9.79
C MET A 223 0.42 4.14 11.07
N ASN A 224 0.30 3.28 12.09
CA ASN A 224 1.07 3.40 13.33
C ASN A 224 2.59 3.39 13.08
N ALA A 225 3.06 2.61 12.11
CA ALA A 225 4.48 2.51 11.79
C ALA A 225 5.01 3.76 11.06
N MET A 226 4.29 4.30 10.08
CA MET A 226 4.82 5.34 9.19
C MET A 226 4.41 6.79 9.52
N ALA A 227 3.37 7.00 10.34
CA ALA A 227 2.90 8.33 10.67
C ALA A 227 3.85 9.10 11.62
N GLY A 228 3.67 10.42 11.68
CA GLY A 228 4.32 11.31 12.63
C GLY A 228 5.31 12.28 11.99
N HIS A 229 5.69 13.29 12.76
CA HIS A 229 6.56 14.39 12.35
C HIS A 229 7.88 13.89 11.74
N ASP A 230 8.41 14.69 10.81
CA ASP A 230 9.69 14.52 10.16
C ASP A 230 10.37 15.87 9.98
N PRO A 231 11.55 16.12 10.57
CA PRO A 231 12.27 17.37 10.40
C PRO A 231 12.75 17.62 8.96
N GLN A 232 12.77 16.60 8.09
CA GLN A 232 13.13 16.74 6.67
C GLN A 232 11.94 17.20 5.80
N ASP A 233 10.73 17.26 6.36
CA ASP A 233 9.53 17.73 5.68
C ASP A 233 8.87 18.85 6.50
N SER A 234 9.07 20.09 6.05
CA SER A 234 8.50 21.30 6.67
C SER A 234 6.98 21.34 6.68
N THR A 235 6.30 20.48 5.92
CA THR A 235 4.84 20.35 5.91
C THR A 235 4.32 19.21 6.78
N SER A 236 5.21 18.41 7.37
CA SER A 236 4.83 17.35 8.29
C SER A 236 4.34 17.94 9.61
N LEU A 237 3.18 17.47 10.08
CA LEU A 237 2.56 17.97 11.30
C LEU A 237 3.39 17.57 12.51
N ASN A 238 3.79 18.56 13.31
CA ASN A 238 4.40 18.33 14.62
C ASN A 238 3.32 18.06 15.67
N GLU A 239 2.56 16.99 15.46
CA GLU A 239 1.43 16.59 16.30
C GLU A 239 1.62 15.13 16.73
N PRO A 240 1.26 14.76 17.97
CA PRO A 240 1.27 13.37 18.41
C PRO A 240 0.52 12.46 17.43
N VAL A 241 1.07 11.27 17.21
CA VAL A 241 0.42 10.24 16.40
C VAL A 241 -0.56 9.49 17.30
N PRO A 242 -1.88 9.52 17.02
CA PRO A 242 -2.80 8.67 17.75
C PRO A 242 -2.53 7.20 17.39
N ASP A 243 -2.73 6.29 18.34
CA ASP A 243 -2.75 4.88 18.03
C ASP A 243 -4.00 4.53 17.20
N TYR A 244 -3.79 4.25 15.92
CA TYR A 244 -4.83 3.91 14.96
C TYR A 244 -5.54 2.57 15.27
N THR A 245 -4.96 1.72 16.12
CA THR A 245 -5.56 0.43 16.51
C THR A 245 -6.47 0.54 17.73
N LYS A 246 -6.31 1.58 18.55
CA LYS A 246 -6.93 1.75 19.87
C LYS A 246 -8.46 1.60 19.88
N ASN A 247 -9.13 2.02 18.82
CA ASN A 247 -10.59 2.06 18.73
C ASN A 247 -11.18 0.99 17.79
N LEU A 248 -10.35 0.09 17.24
CA LEU A 248 -10.85 -1.00 16.40
C LEU A 248 -11.76 -1.94 17.20
N GLY A 249 -12.88 -2.35 16.58
CA GLY A 249 -13.84 -3.26 17.19
C GLY A 249 -14.83 -2.62 18.16
N ARG A 250 -14.75 -1.30 18.38
CA ARG A 250 -15.80 -0.57 19.11
C ARG A 250 -17.03 -0.37 18.22
N ASP A 251 -18.21 -0.36 18.82
CA ASP A 251 -19.43 0.00 18.11
C ASP A 251 -19.45 1.49 17.74
N LEU A 252 -20.30 1.84 16.78
CA LEU A 252 -20.50 3.21 16.31
C LEU A 252 -21.74 3.86 16.95
N LYS A 253 -22.25 3.33 18.07
CA LYS A 253 -23.48 3.83 18.69
C LYS A 253 -23.30 5.27 19.15
N GLY A 254 -24.22 6.14 18.74
CA GLY A 254 -24.15 7.58 19.03
C GLY A 254 -23.21 8.38 18.12
N MET A 255 -22.51 7.72 17.17
CA MET A 255 -21.77 8.42 16.13
C MET A 255 -22.74 9.08 15.14
N ARG A 256 -22.39 10.28 14.69
CA ARG A 256 -23.16 11.01 13.67
C ARG A 256 -22.41 10.93 12.35
N LEU A 257 -23.05 10.39 11.33
CA LEU A 257 -22.52 10.31 9.97
C LEU A 257 -23.19 11.40 9.12
N GLY A 258 -22.39 12.27 8.51
CA GLY A 258 -22.88 13.25 7.54
C GLY A 258 -22.93 12.62 6.15
N LEU A 259 -24.05 12.79 5.45
CA LEU A 259 -24.22 12.39 4.05
C LEU A 259 -24.35 13.64 3.18
N PRO A 260 -23.26 14.11 2.53
CA PRO A 260 -23.33 15.23 1.60
C PRO A 260 -24.23 14.88 0.42
N LYS A 261 -25.18 15.76 0.10
CA LYS A 261 -26.11 15.54 -1.01
C LYS A 261 -25.36 15.53 -2.35
N GLU A 262 -24.27 16.27 -2.41
CA GLU A 262 -23.38 16.43 -3.55
C GLU A 262 -22.59 15.16 -3.90
N TYR A 263 -22.59 14.13 -3.06
CA TYR A 263 -22.05 12.80 -3.42
C TYR A 263 -23.05 11.96 -4.24
N MET A 264 -24.34 12.28 -4.15
CA MET A 264 -25.40 11.63 -4.91
C MET A 264 -25.67 12.43 -6.20
N ILE A 265 -24.69 12.38 -7.11
CA ILE A 265 -24.73 13.11 -8.38
C ILE A 265 -25.57 12.40 -9.44
N GLU A 266 -26.00 13.15 -10.44
CA GLU A 266 -26.48 12.59 -11.70
C GLU A 266 -25.34 11.81 -12.39
N GLY A 267 -25.64 10.62 -12.91
CA GLY A 267 -24.66 9.78 -13.61
C GLY A 267 -23.89 8.78 -12.73
N ILE A 268 -24.18 8.69 -11.42
CA ILE A 268 -23.67 7.57 -10.59
C ILE A 268 -24.19 6.23 -11.13
N ASP A 269 -23.32 5.23 -11.22
CA ASP A 269 -23.73 3.89 -11.63
C ASP A 269 -24.78 3.33 -10.63
N PRO A 270 -25.90 2.75 -11.13
CA PRO A 270 -26.95 2.24 -10.25
C PRO A 270 -26.49 1.17 -9.25
N GLN A 271 -25.51 0.34 -9.62
CA GLN A 271 -24.96 -0.68 -8.72
C GLN A 271 -24.16 -0.05 -7.58
N VAL A 272 -23.37 0.99 -7.88
CA VAL A 272 -22.63 1.75 -6.87
C VAL A 272 -23.60 2.46 -5.92
N LYS A 273 -24.62 3.12 -6.46
CA LYS A 273 -25.64 3.78 -5.63
C LYS A 273 -26.33 2.78 -4.70
N SER A 274 -26.74 1.63 -5.23
CA SER A 274 -27.38 0.57 -4.44
C SER A 274 -26.47 0.03 -3.32
N ALA A 275 -25.17 -0.15 -3.60
CA ALA A 275 -24.20 -0.58 -2.60
C ALA A 275 -24.02 0.45 -1.47
N VAL A 276 -23.96 1.75 -1.81
CA VAL A 276 -23.89 2.83 -0.81
C VAL A 276 -25.17 2.89 0.01
N ASP A 277 -26.34 2.83 -0.63
CA ASP A 277 -27.64 2.83 0.06
C ASP A 277 -27.78 1.64 1.02
N THR A 278 -27.20 0.48 0.67
CA THR A 278 -27.15 -0.71 1.53
C THR A 278 -26.20 -0.50 2.71
N ALA A 279 -25.03 0.10 2.49
CA ALA A 279 -24.06 0.37 3.56
C ALA A 279 -24.55 1.41 4.59
N LEU A 280 -25.52 2.24 4.23
CA LEU A 280 -26.14 3.23 5.11
C LEU A 280 -27.25 2.67 6.02
N ARG A 281 -27.73 1.45 5.76
CA ARG A 281 -28.77 0.77 6.55
C ARG A 281 -28.17 -0.02 7.70
#